data_AF-A0A7C3NTK2-F1
#
_entry.id   AF-A0A7C3NTK2-F1
#
_cell.length_a   1.000
_cell.length_b   1.000
_cell.length_c   1.000
_cell.angle_alpha   90.00
_cell.angle_beta   90.00
_cell.angle_gamma   90.00
#
_symmetry.space_group_name_H-M   'P 1'
#
loop_
_entity.id
_entity.type
_entity.pdbx_description
1 polymer ?
#
loop_
_entity_poly.entity_id
_entity_poly.type
_entity_poly.pdbx_seq_one_letter_code
_entity_poly.pdbx_strand_id
1 'polypeptide(L)'
;MFVENYRLNESLMAGGDAVPAIPYPKLSQEDWRAWKLFLPFRSATIDGTTARTKEALYFSYGVPYSLTGEIQKATQYFDQVEIWRKHEVQKDPIAVGVLGSDRYLIARWGMEKLLPFNTIKKAVPLILAWKVIASPAGVIGSAAMGYLAWAFLL
;
A
#
# COMPACT_ATOMS: atom_id res chain seq x y z
N MET A 1 -5.37 -8.13 17.35
CA MET A 1 -4.64 -7.65 16.16
C MET A 1 -4.95 -8.59 15.01
N PHE A 2 -5.37 -8.02 13.87
CA PHE A 2 -5.74 -8.76 12.67
C PHE A 2 -4.56 -8.76 11.71
N VAL A 3 -4.34 -9.90 11.08
CA VAL A 3 -3.19 -10.14 10.20
C VAL A 3 -3.67 -10.97 9.02
N GLU A 4 -3.27 -10.56 7.81
CA GLU A 4 -3.41 -11.34 6.60
C GLU A 4 -2.04 -11.48 5.94
N ASN A 5 -1.67 -12.73 5.68
CA ASN A 5 -0.48 -13.11 4.93
C ASN A 5 -0.93 -13.52 3.53
N TYR A 6 -0.30 -12.96 2.50
CA TYR A 6 -0.65 -13.18 1.10
C TYR A 6 0.28 -14.17 0.41
N ARG A 7 1.10 -14.91 1.14
CA ARG A 7 1.90 -15.98 0.56
C ARG A 7 0.99 -17.00 -0.12
N LEU A 8 1.23 -17.25 -1.41
CA LEU A 8 0.52 -18.25 -2.19
C LEU A 8 0.98 -19.64 -1.74
N ASN A 9 0.04 -20.50 -1.32
CA ASN A 9 0.37 -21.88 -0.98
C ASN A 9 0.76 -22.67 -2.25
N GLU A 10 1.82 -23.46 -2.16
CA GLU A 10 2.40 -24.27 -3.25
C GLU A 10 1.46 -25.38 -3.80
N SER A 11 0.27 -25.57 -3.22
CA SER A 11 -0.63 -26.69 -3.52
C SER A 11 -1.41 -26.61 -4.85
N LEU A 12 -1.04 -25.72 -5.77
CA LEU A 12 -1.71 -25.56 -7.07
C LEU A 12 -0.78 -25.71 -8.29
N MET A 13 0.52 -25.92 -8.12
CA MET A 13 1.43 -26.13 -9.27
C MET A 13 2.23 -27.43 -9.11
N ALA A 14 1.61 -28.50 -9.61
CA ALA A 14 2.31 -29.70 -9.99
C ALA A 14 3.13 -29.44 -11.27
N GLY A 15 4.42 -29.81 -11.23
CA GLY A 15 5.19 -30.19 -12.41
C GLY A 15 5.95 -29.07 -13.13
N GLY A 16 7.28 -29.08 -12.97
CA GLY A 16 8.21 -28.45 -13.92
C GLY A 16 9.25 -27.56 -13.23
N ASP A 17 10.51 -27.99 -13.29
CA ASP A 17 11.68 -27.18 -12.99
C ASP A 17 11.59 -25.79 -13.65
N ALA A 18 11.53 -24.71 -12.86
CA ALA A 18 12.06 -23.38 -13.23
C ALA A 18 11.72 -22.35 -12.15
N VAL A 19 12.74 -21.84 -11.44
CA VAL A 19 12.79 -20.57 -10.67
C VAL A 19 11.73 -20.46 -9.54
N PRO A 20 12.04 -19.97 -8.34
CA PRO A 20 10.97 -19.69 -7.39
C PRO A 20 10.08 -18.58 -7.97
N ALA A 21 8.94 -18.97 -8.53
CA ALA A 21 7.85 -18.05 -8.84
C ALA A 21 7.58 -17.28 -7.56
N ILE A 22 7.73 -15.95 -7.61
CA ILE A 22 7.58 -15.07 -6.46
C ILE A 22 6.31 -15.45 -5.72
N PRO A 23 6.38 -15.91 -4.44
CA PRO A 23 5.27 -16.60 -3.79
C PRO A 23 4.23 -15.63 -3.25
N TYR A 24 4.06 -14.48 -3.90
CA TYR A 24 3.19 -13.40 -3.48
C TYR A 24 2.39 -12.89 -4.69
N PRO A 25 1.14 -12.45 -4.50
CA PRO A 25 0.35 -11.90 -5.57
C PRO A 25 0.93 -10.55 -6.03
N LYS A 26 1.08 -10.43 -7.35
CA LYS A 26 1.45 -9.16 -7.99
C LYS A 26 0.30 -8.15 -7.83
N LEU A 27 0.65 -6.94 -7.42
CA LEU A 27 -0.28 -5.81 -7.37
C LEU A 27 -0.42 -5.20 -8.76
N SER A 28 -1.67 -5.10 -9.24
CA SER A 28 -1.96 -4.32 -10.44
C SER A 28 -1.68 -2.83 -10.20
N GLN A 29 -1.45 -2.07 -11.27
CA GLN A 29 -1.24 -0.63 -11.14
C GLN A 29 -2.46 0.09 -10.52
N GLU A 30 -3.67 -0.39 -10.82
CA GLU A 30 -4.91 0.16 -10.27
C GLU A 30 -5.01 -0.10 -8.76
N ASP A 31 -4.73 -1.33 -8.33
CA ASP A 31 -4.77 -1.69 -6.91
C ASP A 31 -3.68 -0.97 -6.13
N TRP A 32 -2.49 -0.84 -6.73
CA TRP A 32 -1.41 -0.05 -6.15
C TRP A 32 -1.80 1.43 -6.00
N ARG A 33 -2.51 2.01 -6.97
CA ARG A 33 -3.02 3.38 -6.87
C ARG A 33 -4.03 3.53 -5.72
N ALA A 34 -4.93 2.56 -5.55
CA ALA A 34 -5.87 2.55 -4.44
C ALA A 34 -5.13 2.50 -3.09
N TRP A 35 -4.13 1.62 -2.98
CA TRP A 35 -3.29 1.52 -1.80
C TRP A 35 -2.54 2.82 -1.49
N LYS A 36 -1.90 3.47 -2.48
CA LYS A 36 -1.22 4.76 -2.24
C LYS A 36 -2.14 5.88 -1.81
N LEU A 37 -3.39 5.90 -2.28
CA LEU A 37 -4.36 6.91 -1.86
C LEU A 37 -4.81 6.65 -0.41
N PHE A 38 -4.96 5.38 -0.05
CA PHE A 38 -5.38 4.98 1.28
C PHE A 38 -4.23 5.06 2.30
N LEU A 39 -3.02 4.66 1.92
CA LEU A 39 -1.79 4.64 2.72
C LEU A 39 -0.75 5.51 2.02
N PRO A 40 -0.80 6.84 2.19
CA PRO A 40 0.07 7.73 1.42
C PRO A 40 1.52 7.77 1.94
N PHE A 41 1.80 7.19 3.11
CA PHE A 41 3.11 7.30 3.73
C PHE A 41 3.87 5.98 3.68
N ARG A 42 4.99 6.00 2.98
CA ARG A 42 6.02 4.97 3.10
C ARG A 42 6.84 5.25 4.34
N SER A 43 6.83 4.31 5.26
CA SER A 43 7.37 4.51 6.60
C SER A 43 8.67 3.77 6.87
N ALA A 44 8.93 2.73 6.10
CA ALA A 44 10.14 1.95 6.19
C ALA A 44 10.43 1.33 4.84
N THR A 45 11.73 1.20 4.55
CA THR A 45 12.27 0.38 3.48
C THR A 45 13.19 -0.62 4.16
N ILE A 46 12.88 -1.90 4.02
CA ILE A 46 13.59 -3.01 4.63
C ILE A 46 14.33 -3.73 3.51
N ASP A 47 15.65 -3.74 3.58
CA ASP A 47 16.49 -4.56 2.73
C ASP A 47 16.87 -5.88 3.44
N GLY A 48 17.57 -6.76 2.73
CA GLY A 48 18.06 -8.03 3.29
C GLY A 48 19.01 -7.87 4.49
N THR A 49 19.61 -6.69 4.69
CA THR A 49 20.50 -6.42 5.83
C THR A 49 19.74 -5.94 7.07
N THR A 50 18.68 -5.17 6.85
CA THR A 50 17.79 -4.58 7.87
C THR A 50 16.79 -5.61 8.40
N ALA A 51 16.43 -6.62 7.59
CA ALA A 51 15.57 -7.73 7.99
C ALA A 51 16.25 -8.78 8.87
N ARG A 52 17.51 -8.59 9.30
CA ARG A 52 18.27 -9.61 10.04
C ARG A 52 17.73 -9.90 11.44
N THR A 53 17.06 -8.95 12.08
CA THR A 53 16.49 -9.10 13.42
C THR A 53 14.99 -8.88 13.42
N LYS A 54 14.24 -9.87 13.91
CA LYS A 54 12.78 -9.82 14.03
C LYS A 54 12.35 -8.72 15.01
N GLU A 55 13.21 -8.44 15.98
CA GLU A 55 13.06 -7.40 16.98
C GLU A 55 13.04 -6.02 16.32
N ALA A 56 13.91 -5.77 15.33
CA ALA A 56 13.91 -4.50 14.60
C ALA A 56 12.60 -4.32 13.81
N LEU A 57 12.09 -5.38 13.18
CA LEU A 57 10.81 -5.37 12.46
C LEU A 57 9.63 -5.03 13.39
N TYR A 58 9.61 -5.63 14.58
CA TYR A 58 8.57 -5.41 15.57
C TYR A 58 8.65 -4.00 16.19
N PHE A 59 9.78 -3.65 16.80
CA PHE A 59 9.92 -2.43 17.58
C PHE A 59 10.05 -1.16 16.72
N SER A 60 10.73 -1.25 15.57
CA SER A 60 11.03 -0.05 14.76
C SER A 60 9.94 0.25 13.73
N TYR A 61 9.26 -0.78 13.24
CA TYR A 61 8.34 -0.65 12.11
C TYR A 61 6.89 -1.02 12.43
N GLY A 62 6.60 -1.44 13.67
CA GLY A 62 5.24 -1.78 14.10
C GLY A 62 4.68 -3.00 13.38
N VAL A 63 5.56 -3.90 12.90
CA VAL A 63 5.18 -5.16 12.28
C VAL A 63 4.77 -6.12 13.39
N PRO A 64 3.60 -6.79 13.31
CA PRO A 64 3.21 -7.82 14.26
C PRO A 64 4.27 -8.93 14.31
N TYR A 65 4.55 -9.47 15.50
CA TYR A 65 5.58 -10.51 15.66
C TYR A 65 5.33 -11.72 14.73
N SER A 66 4.06 -12.08 14.50
CA SER A 66 3.65 -13.15 13.58
C SER A 66 4.03 -12.92 12.11
N LEU A 67 4.21 -11.67 11.68
CA LEU A 67 4.61 -11.30 10.31
C LEU A 67 6.11 -11.08 10.15
N THR A 68 6.86 -10.93 11.23
CA THR A 68 8.32 -10.64 11.16
C THR A 68 9.07 -11.71 10.36
N GLY A 69 8.76 -12.99 10.60
CA GLY A 69 9.36 -14.10 9.87
C GLY A 69 8.95 -14.16 8.39
N GLU A 70 7.75 -13.71 8.05
CA GLU A 70 7.30 -13.65 6.66
C GLU A 70 7.99 -12.51 5.91
N ILE A 71 8.04 -11.32 6.51
CA ILE A 71 8.73 -10.17 5.93
C ILE A 71 10.23 -10.47 5.75
N GLN A 72 10.85 -11.15 6.71
CA GLN A 72 12.23 -11.60 6.60
C GLN A 72 12.45 -12.61 5.46
N LYS A 73 11.49 -13.51 5.20
CA LYS A 73 11.56 -14.40 4.03
C LYS A 73 11.35 -13.62 2.74
N ALA A 74 10.44 -12.66 2.73
CA ALA A 74 10.14 -11.86 1.56
C ALA A 74 11.36 -11.10 1.03
N THR A 75 12.28 -10.65 1.89
CA THR A 75 13.52 -9.97 1.45
C THR A 75 14.46 -10.86 0.63
N GLN A 76 14.23 -12.17 0.55
CA GLN A 76 14.96 -13.08 -0.33
C GLN A 76 14.46 -13.03 -1.78
N TYR A 77 13.24 -12.52 -2.01
CA TYR A 77 12.57 -12.50 -3.33
C TYR A 77 12.50 -11.10 -3.94
N PHE A 78 12.79 -10.06 -3.17
CA PHE A 78 12.58 -8.66 -3.53
C PHE A 78 13.83 -7.83 -3.29
N ASP A 79 14.05 -6.82 -4.13
CA ASP A 79 15.13 -5.85 -3.95
C ASP A 79 14.96 -5.12 -2.61
N GLN A 80 13.71 -4.83 -2.25
CA GLN A 80 13.34 -4.19 -1.01
C GLN A 80 11.90 -4.51 -0.62
N VAL A 81 11.61 -4.43 0.68
CA VAL A 81 10.27 -4.51 1.24
C VAL A 81 9.88 -3.16 1.82
N GLU A 82 8.80 -2.57 1.33
CA GLU A 82 8.28 -1.29 1.78
C GLU A 82 7.10 -1.48 2.74
N ILE A 83 7.09 -0.73 3.85
CA ILE A 83 5.95 -0.67 4.76
C ILE A 83 5.20 0.65 4.57
N TRP A 84 3.93 0.54 4.19
CA TRP A 84 3.04 1.68 3.94
C TRP A 84 1.98 1.79 5.04
N ARG A 85 1.77 3.02 5.55
CA ARG A 85 0.85 3.31 6.66
C ARG A 85 0.17 4.67 6.49
N LYS A 86 -0.74 5.02 7.42
CA LYS A 86 -1.22 6.39 7.64
C LYS A 86 -0.40 7.06 8.75
N HIS A 87 -0.29 8.39 8.72
CA HIS A 87 0.57 9.15 9.63
C HIS A 87 0.18 9.02 11.10
N GLU A 88 -1.11 9.23 11.39
CA GLU A 88 -1.64 9.34 12.76
C GLU A 88 -2.42 8.12 13.20
N VAL A 89 -2.62 7.13 12.32
CA VAL A 89 -3.45 5.97 12.60
C VAL A 89 -2.81 4.70 12.09
N GLN A 90 -2.65 3.69 12.94
CA GLN A 90 -2.33 2.32 12.54
C GLN A 90 -3.57 1.62 11.93
N LYS A 91 -4.15 2.26 10.91
CA LYS A 91 -5.26 1.69 10.12
C LYS A 91 -4.68 0.97 8.93
N ASP A 92 -4.70 -0.35 9.02
CA ASP A 92 -4.39 -1.31 7.98
C ASP A 92 -3.05 -1.09 7.25
N PRO A 93 -1.89 -1.00 7.94
CA PRO A 93 -0.61 -1.01 7.25
C PRO A 93 -0.43 -2.24 6.36
N ILE A 94 0.35 -2.06 5.28
CA ILE A 94 0.72 -3.13 4.35
C ILE A 94 2.23 -3.22 4.21
N ALA A 95 2.71 -4.44 3.97
CA ALA A 95 4.06 -4.73 3.52
C ALA A 95 4.03 -5.10 2.03
N VAL A 96 4.87 -4.46 1.24
CA VAL A 96 4.94 -4.60 -0.22
C VAL A 96 6.37 -4.94 -0.63
N GLY A 97 6.53 -6.05 -1.35
CA GLY A 97 7.78 -6.40 -2.00
C GLY A 97 7.93 -5.65 -3.31
N VAL A 98 9.12 -5.13 -3.59
CA VAL A 98 9.43 -4.43 -4.84
C VAL A 98 10.50 -5.21 -5.59
N LEU A 99 10.23 -5.51 -6.86
CA LEU A 99 11.19 -6.12 -7.78
C LEU A 99 11.18 -5.31 -9.08
N GLY A 100 12.23 -4.54 -9.32
CA GLY A 100 12.26 -3.57 -10.42
C GLY A 100 11.08 -2.58 -10.36
N SER A 101 10.19 -2.63 -11.36
CA SER A 101 8.98 -1.79 -11.41
C SER A 101 7.72 -2.45 -10.81
N ASP A 102 7.82 -3.75 -10.52
CA ASP A 102 6.70 -4.55 -10.05
C ASP A 102 6.60 -4.53 -8.52
N ARG A 103 5.36 -4.69 -8.04
CA ARG A 103 5.02 -4.65 -6.62
C ARG A 103 4.19 -5.87 -6.26
N TYR A 104 4.44 -6.42 -5.08
CA TYR A 104 3.82 -7.65 -4.62
C TYR A 104 3.32 -7.47 -3.19
N LEU A 105 2.11 -7.92 -2.91
CA LEU A 105 1.53 -7.79 -1.57
C LEU A 105 2.04 -8.93 -0.69
N ILE A 106 2.76 -8.61 0.39
CA ILE A 106 3.32 -9.61 1.30
C ILE A 106 2.32 -9.86 2.44
N ALA A 107 1.93 -8.79 3.12
CA ALA A 107 1.08 -8.88 4.28
C ALA A 107 0.33 -7.57 4.54
N ARG A 108 -0.75 -7.65 5.31
CA ARG A 108 -1.42 -6.51 5.92
C ARG A 108 -1.81 -6.81 7.36
N TRP A 109 -1.89 -5.77 8.19
CA TRP A 109 -2.28 -5.94 9.59
C TRP A 109 -3.03 -4.72 10.11
N GLY A 110 -3.81 -4.89 11.18
CA GLY A 110 -4.58 -3.81 11.79
C GLY A 110 -4.93 -4.12 13.24
N MET A 111 -5.19 -3.09 14.04
CA MET A 111 -5.48 -3.26 15.47
C MET A 111 -6.91 -3.74 15.74
N GLU A 112 -7.90 -3.11 15.09
CA GLU A 112 -9.33 -3.34 15.34
C GLU A 112 -9.99 -4.31 14.35
N LYS A 113 -9.80 -4.09 13.06
CA LYS A 113 -10.29 -4.91 11.96
C LYS A 113 -9.61 -4.46 10.67
N LEU A 114 -9.48 -5.37 9.72
CA LEU A 114 -9.00 -5.04 8.38
C LEU A 114 -10.17 -4.58 7.52
N LEU A 115 -10.04 -3.42 6.88
CA LEU A 115 -11.01 -2.97 5.90
C LEU A 115 -10.93 -3.86 4.66
N PRO A 116 -12.07 -4.38 4.16
CA PRO A 116 -12.09 -5.08 2.89
C PRO A 116 -11.51 -4.19 1.80
N PHE A 117 -10.59 -4.72 1.00
CA PHE A 117 -9.90 -3.93 -0.02
C PHE A 117 -10.87 -3.34 -1.05
N ASN A 118 -11.99 -4.02 -1.33
CA ASN A 118 -13.05 -3.49 -2.17
C ASN A 118 -13.68 -2.20 -1.61
N THR A 119 -13.79 -2.08 -0.28
CA THR A 119 -14.24 -0.84 0.37
C THR A 119 -13.23 0.29 0.16
N ILE A 120 -11.93 -0.03 0.23
CA ILE A 120 -10.85 0.93 -0.05
C ILE A 120 -10.91 1.40 -1.51
N LYS A 121 -11.08 0.48 -2.47
CA LYS A 121 -11.20 0.82 -3.91
C LYS A 121 -12.42 1.71 -4.18
N LYS A 122 -13.57 1.43 -3.57
CA LYS A 122 -14.79 2.26 -3.73
C LYS A 122 -14.61 3.70 -3.22
N ALA A 123 -13.72 3.93 -2.26
CA ALA A 123 -13.43 5.27 -1.76
C ALA A 123 -12.48 6.08 -2.67
N VAL A 124 -11.77 5.44 -3.60
CA VAL A 124 -10.78 6.09 -4.48
C VAL A 124 -11.36 7.26 -5.27
N PRO A 125 -12.50 7.14 -5.98
CA PRO A 125 -13.07 8.26 -6.73
C PRO A 125 -13.39 9.46 -5.85
N LEU A 126 -13.89 9.21 -4.62
CA LEU A 126 -14.22 10.25 -3.67
C LEU A 126 -12.97 10.99 -3.18
N ILE A 127 -11.89 10.26 -2.84
CA ILE A 127 -10.60 10.84 -2.44
C ILE A 127 -10.01 11.68 -3.56
N LEU A 128 -10.11 11.21 -4.81
CA LEU A 128 -9.64 11.96 -5.98
C LEU A 128 -10.45 13.24 -6.20
N ALA A 129 -11.78 13.18 -6.11
CA ALA A 129 -12.64 14.35 -6.23
C ALA A 129 -12.33 15.42 -5.18
N TRP A 130 -12.14 15.03 -3.92
CA TRP A 130 -11.72 15.94 -2.85
C TRP A 130 -10.36 16.56 -3.11
N LYS A 131 -9.37 15.80 -3.62
CA LYS A 131 -8.06 16.35 -3.98
C LYS A 131 -8.14 17.39 -5.10
N VAL A 132 -9.03 17.21 -6.08
CA VAL A 132 -9.25 18.19 -7.16
C VAL A 132 -9.86 19.47 -6.58
N ILE A 133 -10.91 19.36 -5.77
CA ILE A 133 -11.59 20.51 -5.15
C ILE A 133 -10.65 21.28 -4.22
N ALA A 134 -9.84 20.57 -3.42
CA ALA A 134 -8.90 21.18 -2.48
C ALA A 134 -7.59 21.67 -3.14
N SER A 135 -7.39 21.43 -4.44
CA SER A 135 -6.19 21.89 -5.14
C SER A 135 -6.31 23.37 -5.52
N PRO A 136 -5.21 24.15 -5.50
CA PRO A 136 -5.21 25.55 -5.93
C PRO A 136 -5.79 25.77 -7.33
N ALA A 137 -5.59 24.81 -8.25
CA ALA A 137 -6.15 24.84 -9.60
C ALA A 137 -7.69 24.70 -9.61
N GLY A 138 -8.27 23.91 -8.70
CA GLY A 138 -9.72 23.78 -8.55
C GLY A 138 -10.38 25.05 -8.01
N VAL A 139 -9.69 25.78 -7.13
CA VAL A 139 -10.12 27.08 -6.58
C VAL A 139 -10.05 28.20 -7.62
N ILE A 140 -9.05 28.17 -8.51
CA ILE A 140 -8.94 29.15 -9.60
C ILE A 140 -10.04 28.93 -10.66
N GLY A 141 -10.41 27.67 -10.95
CA GLY A 141 -11.50 27.35 -11.90
C GLY A 141 -12.88 27.85 -11.46
N SER A 142 -13.16 27.85 -10.16
CA SER A 142 -14.41 28.41 -9.60
C SER A 142 -14.40 29.93 -9.49
N ALA A 143 -13.23 30.54 -9.22
CA ALA A 143 -13.09 32.00 -9.22
C ALA A 143 -13.20 32.62 -10.64
N ALA A 144 -12.66 31.94 -11.66
CA ALA A 144 -12.73 32.40 -13.05
C ALA A 144 -14.18 32.41 -13.60
N MET A 145 -15.02 31.44 -13.20
CA MET A 145 -16.44 31.44 -13.57
C MET A 145 -17.25 32.52 -12.84
N GLY A 146 -16.90 32.87 -11.59
CA GLY A 146 -17.56 33.96 -10.86
C GLY A 146 -17.30 35.35 -11.49
N TYR A 147 -16.09 35.59 -11.98
CA TYR A 147 -15.74 36.86 -12.64
C TYR A 147 -16.43 37.04 -13.99
N LEU A 148 -16.61 35.98 -14.77
CA LEU A 148 -17.34 36.05 -16.05
C LEU A 148 -18.84 36.30 -15.85
N ALA A 149 -19.43 35.80 -14.77
CA ALA A 149 -20.84 36.06 -14.44
C ALA A 149 -21.10 37.51 -14.01
N TRP A 150 -20.15 38.14 -13.31
CA TRP A 150 -20.26 39.55 -12.92
C TRP A 150 -20.06 40.50 -14.11
N ALA A 151 -19.17 40.16 -15.05
CA ALA A 151 -18.91 40.97 -16.24
C ALA A 151 -20.07 41.02 -17.27
N PHE A 152 -21.05 40.10 -17.16
CA PHE A 152 -22.27 40.12 -17.99
C PHE A 152 -23.46 40.85 -17.35
N LEU A 153 -23.32 41.30 -16.09
CA LEU A 153 -24.35 42.00 -15.32
C LEU A 153 -24.04 43.51 -15.14
N LEU A 154 -23.04 44.03 -15.85
CA LEU A 154 -22.62 45.44 -15.91
C LEU A 154 -22.67 45.91 -17.36
#